data_AF-A0A6A2XUE9-F1
#
_entry.id   AF-A0A6A2XUE9-F1
#
_cell.length_a   1.000
_cell.length_b   1.000
_cell.length_c   1.000
_cell.angle_alpha   90.00
_cell.angle_beta   90.00
_cell.angle_gamma   90.00
#
_symmetry.space_group_name_H-M   'P 1'
#
loop_
_entity.id
_entity.type
_entity.pdbx_description
1 polymer ?
#
loop_
_entity_poly.entity_id
_entity_poly.type
_entity_poly.pdbx_seq_one_letter_code
_entity_poly.pdbx_strand_id
1 'polypeptide(L)'
;MDIEQKQAEFIDHFVKQASAQKGTALVSVIVEATSHPSLFAFSEILAVPTVAELDGTENSVYLEVLRLFAHGTWSDYKSNSGIVPQLVPDQVLKLKQLTVLTFAETNKVLPYDQLMLELDVTNVRELEDFLINECMYAGIVRGKLDQLRRCFEIQFAAGRDLRPGQLGSMIETLSNWLETSDNLLISIQEKIKWADNMSELDKKHRKEVEDRVEEVKKSISAKAEVDFCGIEEIYFEPGGVMDYEEDRSRPKRRRHPRP
;
A
#
# COMPACT_ATOMS: atom_id res chain seq x y z
N MET A 1 16.17 -2.82 -4.51
CA MET A 1 15.28 -2.92 -5.68
C MET A 1 16.17 -3.16 -6.89
N ASP A 2 16.26 -4.40 -7.37
CA ASP A 2 17.26 -4.80 -8.37
C ASP A 2 17.06 -4.14 -9.74
N ILE A 3 15.86 -3.61 -10.02
CA ILE A 3 15.50 -2.97 -11.28
C ILE A 3 16.01 -1.53 -11.33
N GLU A 4 15.84 -0.77 -10.25
CA GLU A 4 16.32 0.62 -10.17
C GLU A 4 17.85 0.70 -10.23
N GLN A 5 18.55 -0.23 -9.58
CA GLN A 5 20.01 -0.30 -9.64
C GLN A 5 20.50 -0.63 -11.06
N LYS A 6 19.86 -1.59 -11.74
CA LYS A 6 20.18 -1.91 -13.14
C LYS A 6 19.87 -0.74 -14.07
N GLN A 7 18.76 -0.02 -13.85
CA GLN A 7 18.38 1.15 -14.62
C GLN A 7 19.41 2.27 -14.53
N ALA A 8 19.97 2.53 -13.34
CA ALA A 8 20.96 3.58 -13.14
C ALA A 8 22.19 3.43 -14.04
N GLU A 9 22.68 2.20 -14.24
CA GLU A 9 23.81 1.91 -15.13
C GLU A 9 23.48 2.23 -16.60
N PHE A 10 22.28 1.88 -17.05
CA PHE A 10 21.83 2.19 -18.41
C PHE A 10 21.59 3.68 -18.62
N ILE A 11 21.02 4.38 -17.63
CA ILE A 11 20.83 5.83 -17.68
C ILE A 11 22.17 6.52 -17.83
N ASP A 12 23.16 6.19 -16.98
CA ASP A 12 24.51 6.79 -17.06
C ASP A 12 25.18 6.51 -18.43
N HIS A 13 25.03 5.29 -18.95
CA HIS A 13 25.51 4.94 -20.30
C HIS A 13 24.88 5.83 -21.39
N PHE A 14 23.55 5.94 -21.41
CA PHE A 14 22.85 6.72 -22.43
C PHE A 14 23.07 8.24 -22.27
N VAL A 15 23.20 8.75 -21.05
CA VAL A 15 23.55 10.16 -20.79
C VAL A 15 24.96 10.49 -21.31
N LYS A 16 25.93 9.59 -21.11
CA LYS A 16 27.29 9.74 -21.66
C LYS A 16 27.29 9.70 -23.18
N GLN A 17 26.50 8.82 -23.79
CA GLN A 17 26.39 8.78 -25.25
C GLN A 17 25.68 10.01 -25.81
N ALA A 18 24.60 10.46 -25.17
CA ALA A 18 23.85 11.64 -25.59
C ALA A 18 24.68 12.93 -25.48
N SER A 19 25.56 13.04 -24.49
CA SER A 19 26.47 14.19 -24.36
C SER A 19 27.65 14.16 -25.34
N ALA A 20 28.07 12.98 -25.80
CA ALA A 20 29.18 12.81 -26.74
C ALA A 20 28.78 12.93 -28.22
N GLN A 21 27.51 12.70 -28.56
CA GLN A 21 27.02 12.67 -29.94
C GLN A 21 26.21 13.92 -30.30
N LYS A 22 26.16 14.29 -31.59
CA LYS A 22 25.39 15.44 -32.10
C LYS A 22 24.62 15.09 -33.37
N GLY A 23 23.52 15.79 -33.62
CA GLY A 23 22.74 15.69 -34.85
C GLY A 23 22.08 14.31 -35.02
N THR A 24 22.27 13.69 -36.18
CA THR A 24 21.65 12.39 -36.53
C THR A 24 22.11 11.24 -35.65
N ALA A 25 23.32 11.31 -35.09
CA ALA A 25 23.84 10.28 -34.20
C ALA A 25 23.09 10.30 -32.84
N LEU A 26 22.70 11.48 -32.37
CA LEU A 26 21.87 11.62 -31.17
C LEU A 26 20.47 11.00 -31.36
N VAL A 27 19.91 11.07 -32.57
CA VAL A 27 18.64 10.40 -32.90
C VAL A 27 18.76 8.88 -32.72
N SER A 28 19.87 8.27 -33.17
CA SER A 28 20.08 6.82 -32.95
C SER A 28 20.14 6.46 -31.46
N VAL A 29 20.78 7.30 -30.64
CA VAL A 29 20.82 7.11 -29.18
C VAL A 29 19.42 7.19 -28.57
N ILE A 30 18.58 8.13 -28.99
CA ILE A 30 17.19 8.25 -28.51
C ILE A 30 16.38 7.01 -28.89
N VAL A 31 16.50 6.54 -30.14
CA VAL A 31 15.79 5.33 -30.60
C VAL A 31 16.25 4.09 -29.83
N GLU A 32 17.55 3.95 -29.58
CA GLU A 32 18.10 2.85 -28.79
C GLU A 32 17.63 2.90 -27.32
N ALA A 33 17.70 4.07 -26.68
CA ALA A 33 17.23 4.26 -25.30
C ALA A 33 15.73 3.96 -25.16
N THR A 34 14.91 4.49 -26.06
CA THR A 34 13.45 4.26 -26.07
C THR A 34 13.09 2.82 -26.43
N SER A 35 13.98 2.04 -27.05
CA SER A 35 13.76 0.60 -27.34
C SER A 35 14.35 -0.34 -26.26
N HIS A 36 15.28 0.13 -25.42
CA HIS A 36 15.98 -0.71 -24.45
C HIS A 36 15.07 -1.34 -23.36
N PRO A 37 14.95 -2.68 -23.23
CA PRO A 37 13.90 -3.33 -22.44
C PRO A 37 13.94 -3.04 -20.93
N SER A 38 15.11 -2.69 -20.39
CA SER A 38 15.29 -2.42 -18.96
C SER A 38 15.20 -0.93 -18.59
N LEU A 39 15.07 -0.03 -19.56
CA LEU A 39 15.08 1.43 -19.33
C LEU A 39 13.65 2.00 -19.36
N PHE A 40 13.22 2.58 -18.24
CA PHE A 40 11.87 3.14 -18.05
C PHE A 40 11.86 4.59 -17.55
N ALA A 41 13.02 5.15 -17.20
CA ALA A 41 13.22 6.54 -16.81
C ALA A 41 14.03 7.26 -17.88
N PHE A 42 13.55 8.44 -18.28
CA PHE A 42 14.07 9.22 -19.40
C PHE A 42 14.35 10.68 -19.03
N SER A 43 14.00 11.12 -17.81
CA SER A 43 14.18 12.50 -17.36
C SER A 43 15.63 12.97 -17.45
N GLU A 44 16.58 12.12 -17.06
CA GLU A 44 18.01 12.44 -17.06
C GLU A 44 18.55 12.58 -18.49
N ILE A 45 18.06 11.74 -19.41
CA ILE A 45 18.42 11.82 -20.84
C ILE A 45 17.82 13.08 -21.46
N LEU A 46 16.57 13.41 -21.11
CA LEU A 46 15.90 14.62 -21.56
C LEU A 46 16.57 15.90 -21.01
N ALA A 47 17.17 15.83 -19.83
CA ALA A 47 17.88 16.96 -19.21
C ALA A 47 19.26 17.25 -19.83
N VAL A 48 19.77 16.40 -20.72
CA VAL A 48 21.06 16.61 -21.39
C VAL A 48 20.97 17.84 -22.32
N PRO A 49 21.88 18.83 -22.19
CA PRO A 49 21.82 20.05 -23.02
C PRO A 49 21.84 19.77 -24.52
N THR A 50 22.58 18.76 -24.96
CA THR A 50 22.67 18.36 -26.37
C THR A 50 21.34 17.84 -26.92
N VAL A 51 20.47 17.30 -26.07
CA VAL A 51 19.11 16.91 -26.45
C VAL A 51 18.23 18.13 -26.59
N ALA A 52 18.36 19.13 -25.71
CA ALA A 52 17.64 20.40 -25.85
C ALA A 52 18.04 21.17 -27.12
N GLU A 53 19.29 21.04 -27.59
CA GLU A 53 19.76 21.61 -28.87
C GLU A 53 19.06 21.02 -30.11
N LEU A 54 18.36 19.89 -30.00
CA LEU A 54 17.55 19.34 -31.11
C LEU A 54 16.27 20.14 -31.35
N ASP A 55 15.85 20.96 -30.39
CA ASP A 55 14.68 21.82 -30.54
C ASP A 55 14.91 22.88 -31.63
N GLY A 56 13.99 22.98 -32.59
CA GLY A 56 14.15 23.82 -33.78
C GLY A 56 14.92 23.21 -34.95
N THR A 57 15.38 21.96 -34.85
CA THR A 57 15.98 21.20 -35.98
C THR A 57 14.97 20.28 -36.66
N GLU A 58 15.35 19.70 -37.80
CA GLU A 58 14.58 18.63 -38.48
C GLU A 58 14.33 17.41 -37.58
N ASN A 59 15.16 17.22 -36.54
CA ASN A 59 15.05 16.11 -35.59
C ASN A 59 14.24 16.45 -34.33
N SER A 60 13.61 17.63 -34.27
CA SER A 60 12.73 18.05 -33.16
C SER A 60 11.64 17.02 -32.84
N VAL A 61 11.24 16.23 -33.83
CA VAL A 61 10.24 15.17 -33.65
C VAL A 61 10.70 14.07 -32.69
N TYR A 62 12.00 13.75 -32.63
CA TYR A 62 12.54 12.76 -31.70
C TYR A 62 12.61 13.28 -30.26
N LEU A 63 12.66 14.60 -30.08
CA LEU A 63 12.53 15.23 -28.78
C LEU A 63 11.11 15.07 -28.25
N GLU A 64 10.10 15.22 -29.13
CA GLU A 64 8.70 14.92 -28.77
C GLU A 64 8.48 13.44 -28.45
N VAL A 65 9.16 12.51 -29.15
CA VAL A 65 9.18 11.09 -28.75
C VAL A 65 9.72 10.93 -27.32
N LEU A 66 10.85 11.56 -26.99
CA LEU A 66 11.42 11.43 -25.66
C LEU A 66 10.52 12.03 -24.58
N ARG A 67 9.89 13.19 -24.84
CA ARG A 67 8.88 13.81 -23.96
C ARG A 67 7.65 12.91 -23.76
N LEU A 68 7.19 12.27 -24.83
CA LEU A 68 6.09 11.30 -24.79
C LEU A 68 6.42 10.09 -23.91
N PHE A 69 7.65 9.56 -23.99
CA PHE A 69 8.07 8.45 -23.13
C PHE A 69 8.25 8.88 -21.67
N ALA A 70 8.81 10.07 -21.42
CA ALA A 70 8.99 10.58 -20.06
C ALA A 70 7.65 10.88 -19.38
N HIS A 71 6.68 11.49 -20.09
CA HIS A 71 5.49 12.05 -19.43
C HIS A 71 4.15 11.64 -20.03
N GLY A 72 4.09 11.20 -21.28
CA GLY A 72 2.86 10.90 -22.00
C GLY A 72 2.40 9.44 -21.88
N THR A 73 1.38 9.09 -22.65
CA THR A 73 0.72 7.77 -22.65
C THR A 73 0.51 7.26 -24.08
N TRP A 74 0.09 6.01 -24.22
CA TRP A 74 -0.28 5.42 -25.51
C TRP A 74 -1.41 6.20 -26.20
N SER A 75 -2.38 6.70 -25.44
CA SER A 75 -3.47 7.54 -25.94
C SER A 75 -2.99 8.89 -26.48
N ASP A 76 -1.96 9.47 -25.83
CA ASP A 76 -1.31 10.70 -26.32
C ASP A 76 -0.58 10.46 -27.64
N TYR A 77 0.06 9.31 -27.80
CA TYR A 77 0.70 8.92 -29.06
C TYR A 77 -0.31 8.81 -30.20
N LYS A 78 -1.45 8.14 -29.96
CA LYS A 78 -2.51 8.01 -30.97
C LYS A 78 -3.06 9.36 -31.40
N SER A 79 -3.26 10.25 -30.43
CA SER A 79 -3.76 11.61 -30.67
C SER A 79 -2.77 12.46 -31.48
N ASN A 80 -1.47 12.21 -31.30
CA ASN A 80 -0.37 12.95 -31.94
C ASN A 80 0.28 12.19 -33.12
N SER A 81 -0.41 11.19 -33.69
CA SER A 81 0.11 10.31 -34.74
C SER A 81 0.52 11.01 -36.04
N GLY A 82 0.15 12.28 -36.24
CA GLY A 82 0.60 13.11 -37.36
C GLY A 82 1.86 13.94 -37.08
N ILE A 83 2.27 14.06 -35.81
CA ILE A 83 3.42 14.87 -35.38
C ILE A 83 4.60 13.96 -35.09
N VAL A 84 4.39 12.82 -34.41
CA VAL A 84 5.43 11.90 -33.94
C VAL A 84 5.74 10.82 -35.00
N PRO A 85 7.01 10.38 -35.22
CA PRO A 85 7.32 9.32 -36.16
C PRO A 85 6.65 7.99 -35.79
N GLN A 86 6.62 7.07 -36.75
CA GLN A 86 6.20 5.70 -36.49
C GLN A 86 7.16 5.03 -35.51
N LEU A 87 6.60 4.50 -34.41
CA LEU A 87 7.37 3.82 -33.38
C LEU A 87 7.69 2.38 -33.80
N VAL A 88 8.88 1.93 -33.44
CA VAL A 88 9.33 0.53 -33.57
C VAL A 88 8.50 -0.36 -32.63
N PRO A 89 8.28 -1.66 -32.93
CA PRO A 89 7.49 -2.54 -32.05
C PRO A 89 7.93 -2.52 -30.57
N ASP A 90 9.24 -2.47 -30.31
CA ASP A 90 9.80 -2.41 -28.96
C ASP A 90 9.44 -1.10 -28.24
N GLN A 91 9.42 0.02 -28.97
CA GLN A 91 8.98 1.32 -28.45
C GLN A 91 7.48 1.32 -28.15
N VAL A 92 6.66 0.71 -29.02
CA VAL A 92 5.21 0.56 -28.80
C VAL A 92 4.93 -0.23 -27.52
N LEU A 93 5.60 -1.38 -27.38
CA LEU A 93 5.49 -2.23 -26.20
C LEU A 93 5.85 -1.45 -24.92
N LYS A 94 6.94 -0.69 -24.97
CA LYS A 94 7.37 0.11 -23.83
C LYS A 94 6.42 1.25 -23.51
N LEU A 95 5.90 1.97 -24.50
CA LEU A 95 4.95 3.04 -24.25
C LEU A 95 3.66 2.49 -23.61
N LYS A 96 3.22 1.29 -24.00
CA LYS A 96 2.13 0.58 -23.34
C LYS A 96 2.49 0.22 -21.87
N GLN A 97 3.70 -0.27 -21.59
CA GLN A 97 4.16 -0.53 -20.23
C GLN A 97 4.16 0.73 -19.35
N LEU A 98 4.69 1.85 -19.87
CA LEU A 98 4.73 3.15 -19.19
C LEU A 98 3.31 3.71 -18.95
N THR A 99 2.38 3.42 -19.85
CA THR A 99 0.97 3.77 -19.68
C THR A 99 0.39 3.03 -18.46
N VAL A 100 0.63 1.72 -18.33
CA VAL A 100 0.21 0.95 -17.14
C VAL A 100 0.79 1.55 -15.86
N LEU A 101 2.07 1.94 -15.85
CA LEU A 101 2.69 2.58 -14.68
C LEU A 101 2.02 3.92 -14.31
N THR A 102 1.65 4.72 -15.30
CA THR A 102 0.94 5.99 -15.08
C THR A 102 -0.44 5.75 -14.47
N PHE A 103 -1.15 4.70 -14.91
CA PHE A 103 -2.43 4.32 -14.30
C PHE A 103 -2.24 3.79 -12.87
N ALA A 104 -1.18 3.02 -12.63
CA ALA A 104 -0.84 2.46 -11.34
C ALA A 104 -0.47 3.53 -10.28
N GLU A 105 0.01 4.69 -10.72
CA GLU A 105 0.29 5.85 -9.87
C GLU A 105 -0.99 6.39 -9.24
N THR A 106 -2.08 6.48 -10.02
CA THR A 106 -3.34 7.08 -9.58
C THR A 106 -4.24 6.08 -8.85
N ASN A 107 -4.32 4.84 -9.34
CA ASN A 107 -5.30 3.86 -8.87
C ASN A 107 -4.64 2.54 -8.48
N LYS A 108 -4.95 2.04 -7.27
CA LYS A 108 -4.51 0.72 -6.80
C LYS A 108 -5.27 -0.44 -7.44
N VAL A 109 -6.47 -0.20 -7.94
CA VAL A 109 -7.30 -1.21 -8.62
C VAL A 109 -7.61 -0.68 -10.01
N LEU A 110 -7.10 -1.37 -11.03
CA LEU A 110 -7.28 -0.99 -12.43
C LEU A 110 -8.34 -1.87 -13.10
N PRO A 111 -9.47 -1.31 -13.54
CA PRO A 111 -10.46 -2.06 -14.32
C PRO A 111 -9.89 -2.48 -15.68
N TYR A 112 -10.22 -3.69 -16.12
CA TYR A 112 -9.77 -4.20 -17.43
C TYR A 112 -10.32 -3.36 -18.58
N ASP A 113 -11.56 -2.89 -18.50
CA ASP A 113 -12.16 -2.13 -19.59
C ASP A 113 -11.43 -0.80 -19.84
N GLN A 114 -10.92 -0.16 -18.78
CA GLN A 114 -10.09 1.04 -18.89
C GLN A 114 -8.71 0.71 -19.48
N LEU A 115 -8.05 -0.35 -18.99
CA LEU A 115 -6.76 -0.79 -19.51
C LEU A 115 -6.83 -1.22 -20.98
N MET A 116 -7.90 -1.89 -21.39
CA MET A 116 -8.14 -2.32 -22.76
C MET A 116 -8.27 -1.12 -23.70
N LEU A 117 -9.01 -0.09 -23.28
CA LEU A 117 -9.16 1.14 -24.05
C LEU A 117 -7.82 1.88 -24.20
N GLU A 118 -7.10 2.04 -23.09
CA GLU A 118 -5.87 2.83 -23.03
C GLU A 118 -4.66 2.14 -23.66
N LEU A 119 -4.65 0.80 -23.72
CA LEU A 119 -3.59 0.02 -24.36
C LEU A 119 -3.95 -0.42 -25.78
N ASP A 120 -5.16 -0.11 -26.23
CA ASP A 120 -5.73 -0.57 -27.50
C ASP A 120 -5.71 -2.09 -27.65
N VAL A 121 -6.17 -2.79 -26.62
CA VAL A 121 -6.19 -4.25 -26.54
C VAL A 121 -7.64 -4.73 -26.62
N THR A 122 -7.91 -5.67 -27.51
CA THR A 122 -9.30 -6.09 -27.80
C THR A 122 -9.76 -7.27 -26.94
N ASN A 123 -8.83 -8.08 -26.44
CA ASN A 123 -9.13 -9.30 -25.70
C ASN A 123 -8.56 -9.26 -24.27
N VAL A 124 -9.34 -9.76 -23.32
CA VAL A 124 -8.90 -9.94 -21.92
C VAL A 124 -7.66 -10.82 -21.84
N ARG A 125 -7.58 -11.89 -22.65
CA ARG A 125 -6.39 -12.75 -22.65
C ARG A 125 -5.13 -12.03 -23.08
N GLU A 126 -5.24 -11.22 -24.13
CA GLU A 126 -4.12 -10.43 -24.62
C GLU A 126 -3.68 -9.40 -23.56
N LEU A 127 -4.64 -8.81 -22.82
CA LEU A 127 -4.33 -7.92 -21.70
C LEU A 127 -3.62 -8.67 -20.56
N GLU A 128 -4.13 -9.84 -20.16
CA GLU A 128 -3.52 -10.66 -19.10
C GLU A 128 -2.11 -11.11 -19.49
N ASP A 129 -1.92 -11.59 -20.72
CA ASP A 129 -0.62 -11.99 -21.26
C ASP A 129 0.35 -10.81 -21.28
N PHE A 130 -0.11 -9.61 -21.69
CA PHE A 130 0.69 -8.40 -21.66
C PHE A 130 1.10 -8.02 -20.22
N LEU A 131 0.15 -8.01 -19.28
CA LEU A 131 0.44 -7.67 -17.88
C LEU A 131 1.42 -8.67 -17.26
N ILE A 132 1.29 -9.96 -17.56
CA ILE A 132 2.18 -11.00 -17.02
C ILE A 132 3.57 -10.89 -17.68
N ASN A 133 3.64 -11.09 -18.99
CA ASN A 133 4.89 -11.23 -19.75
C ASN A 133 5.67 -9.91 -19.83
N GLU A 134 4.98 -8.81 -20.08
CA GLU A 134 5.64 -7.53 -20.34
C GLU A 134 5.74 -6.65 -19.09
N CYS A 135 4.81 -6.75 -18.12
CA CYS A 135 4.87 -5.91 -16.92
C CYS A 135 5.42 -6.65 -15.68
N MET A 136 4.88 -7.82 -15.34
CA MET A 136 5.26 -8.54 -14.12
C MET A 136 6.64 -9.20 -14.22
N TYR A 137 6.96 -9.83 -15.35
CA TYR A 137 8.28 -10.44 -15.57
C TYR A 137 9.39 -9.40 -15.73
N ALA A 138 9.09 -8.24 -16.34
CA ALA A 138 9.99 -7.08 -16.32
C ALA A 138 10.15 -6.49 -14.91
N GLY A 139 9.23 -6.83 -14.00
CA GLY A 139 9.22 -6.45 -12.59
C GLY A 139 8.85 -4.98 -12.34
N ILE A 140 8.30 -4.31 -13.36
CA ILE A 140 7.81 -2.95 -13.25
C ILE A 140 6.52 -2.86 -12.41
N VAL A 141 5.70 -3.91 -12.42
CA VAL A 141 4.47 -3.98 -11.62
C VAL A 141 4.38 -5.31 -10.91
N ARG A 142 3.87 -5.32 -9.68
CA ARG A 142 3.47 -6.53 -8.95
C ARG A 142 2.05 -6.37 -8.44
N GLY A 143 1.25 -7.41 -8.63
CA GLY A 143 -0.16 -7.38 -8.27
C GLY A 143 -0.84 -8.72 -8.48
N LYS A 144 -2.17 -8.72 -8.32
CA LYS A 144 -3.03 -9.88 -8.56
C LYS A 144 -4.07 -9.55 -9.62
N LEU A 145 -4.26 -10.48 -10.55
CA LEU A 145 -5.29 -10.42 -11.56
C LEU A 145 -6.57 -11.06 -11.00
N ASP A 146 -7.66 -10.30 -10.92
CA ASP A 146 -8.98 -10.79 -10.56
C ASP A 146 -9.87 -10.83 -11.80
N GLN A 147 -9.98 -12.02 -12.38
CA GLN A 147 -10.76 -12.24 -13.58
C GLN A 147 -12.28 -12.16 -13.34
N LEU A 148 -12.76 -12.42 -12.11
CA LEU A 148 -14.17 -12.34 -11.77
C LEU A 148 -14.62 -10.88 -11.70
N ARG A 149 -13.82 -10.03 -11.05
CA ARG A 149 -14.08 -8.59 -10.93
C ARG A 149 -13.58 -7.80 -12.14
N ARG A 150 -12.90 -8.45 -13.09
CA ARG A 150 -12.26 -7.84 -14.26
C ARG A 150 -11.36 -6.66 -13.86
N CYS A 151 -10.52 -6.88 -12.86
CA CYS A 151 -9.62 -5.84 -12.36
C CYS A 151 -8.24 -6.38 -12.01
N PHE A 152 -7.26 -5.48 -12.07
CA PHE A 152 -5.91 -5.73 -11.65
C PHE A 152 -5.62 -4.97 -10.35
N GLU A 153 -5.33 -5.72 -9.28
CA GLU A 153 -5.00 -5.17 -7.97
C GLU A 153 -3.49 -5.02 -7.81
N ILE A 154 -3.03 -3.77 -7.73
CA ILE A 154 -1.62 -3.42 -7.71
C ILE A 154 -1.11 -3.37 -6.28
N GLN A 155 -0.06 -4.13 -6.01
CA GLN A 155 0.67 -4.09 -4.75
C GLN A 155 1.88 -3.16 -4.84
N PHE A 156 2.57 -3.19 -5.98
CA PHE A 156 3.74 -2.38 -6.25
C PHE A 156 3.77 -1.96 -7.71
N ALA A 157 4.19 -0.73 -7.97
CA ALA A 157 4.51 -0.22 -9.29
C ALA A 157 5.81 0.58 -9.18
N ALA A 158 6.69 0.40 -10.15
CA ALA A 158 7.90 1.19 -10.27
C ALA A 158 7.56 2.65 -10.58
N GLY A 159 8.40 3.57 -10.11
CA GLY A 159 8.32 4.98 -10.52
C GLY A 159 8.74 5.12 -11.98
N ARG A 160 8.08 6.03 -12.71
CA ARG A 160 8.46 6.40 -14.07
C ARG A 160 9.42 7.60 -14.06
N ASP A 161 8.88 8.79 -14.28
CA ASP A 161 9.60 10.05 -14.42
C ASP A 161 8.75 11.13 -13.78
N LEU A 162 9.38 12.00 -12.99
CA LEU A 162 8.69 13.09 -12.33
C LEU A 162 8.42 14.21 -13.33
N ARG A 163 7.16 14.61 -13.45
CA ARG A 163 6.80 15.83 -14.18
C ARG A 163 7.28 17.06 -13.39
N PRO A 164 7.74 18.12 -14.07
CA PRO A 164 8.05 19.38 -13.41
C PRO A 164 6.87 19.86 -12.56
N GLY A 165 7.08 20.03 -11.25
CA GLY A 165 6.05 20.45 -10.28
C GLY A 165 5.39 19.34 -9.45
N GLN A 166 5.53 18.05 -9.81
CA GLN A 166 4.97 16.95 -9.00
C GLN A 166 5.64 16.79 -7.63
N LEU A 167 6.90 17.21 -7.49
CA LEU A 167 7.65 17.12 -6.24
C LEU A 167 6.94 17.84 -5.07
N GLY A 168 6.31 18.98 -5.33
CA GLY A 168 5.57 19.72 -4.29
C GLY A 168 4.38 18.92 -3.74
N SER A 169 3.60 18.30 -4.63
CA SER A 169 2.48 17.43 -4.26
C SER A 169 2.93 16.19 -3.48
N MET A 170 4.08 15.61 -3.86
CA MET A 170 4.66 14.48 -3.11
C MET A 170 5.06 14.88 -1.69
N ILE A 171 5.70 16.05 -1.52
CA ILE A 171 6.08 16.57 -0.20
C ILE A 171 4.82 16.79 0.64
N GLU A 172 3.81 17.45 0.09
CA GLU A 172 2.53 17.69 0.78
C GLU A 172 1.85 16.38 1.20
N THR A 173 1.80 15.39 0.31
CA THR A 173 1.20 14.07 0.60
C THR A 173 1.92 13.36 1.75
N LEU A 174 3.25 13.40 1.75
CA LEU A 174 4.06 12.82 2.83
C LEU A 174 3.89 13.58 4.15
N SER A 175 3.83 14.91 4.11
CA SER A 175 3.55 15.75 5.28
C SER A 175 2.18 15.44 5.89
N ASN A 176 1.15 15.34 5.05
CA ASN A 176 -0.21 14.98 5.49
C ASN A 176 -0.25 13.57 6.10
N TRP A 177 0.50 12.62 5.54
CA TRP A 177 0.57 11.27 6.08
C TRP A 177 1.29 11.22 7.43
N LEU A 178 2.37 12.00 7.59
CA LEU A 178 3.07 12.16 8.87
C LEU A 178 2.14 12.74 9.92
N GLU A 179 1.46 13.85 9.62
CA GLU A 179 0.52 14.50 10.54
C GLU A 179 -0.63 13.56 10.94
N THR A 180 -1.19 12.82 9.97
CA THR A 180 -2.22 11.82 10.24
C THR A 180 -1.72 10.72 11.18
N SER A 181 -0.48 10.27 10.99
CA SER A 181 0.13 9.23 11.82
C SER A 181 0.37 9.72 13.24
N ASP A 182 0.84 10.96 13.40
CA ASP A 182 1.04 11.59 14.71
C ASP A 182 -0.29 11.79 15.44
N ASN A 183 -1.34 12.23 14.73
CA ASN A 183 -2.68 12.38 15.30
C ASN A 183 -3.29 11.04 15.75
N LEU A 184 -3.09 9.96 14.98
CA LEU A 184 -3.50 8.62 15.38
C LEU A 184 -2.74 8.14 16.63
N LEU A 185 -1.44 8.43 16.71
CA LEU A 185 -0.62 8.07 17.86
C LEU A 185 -1.08 8.80 19.12
N ILE A 186 -1.34 10.11 19.04
CA ILE A 186 -1.92 10.90 20.14
C ILE A 186 -3.26 10.30 20.58
N SER A 187 -4.15 10.00 19.62
CA SER A 187 -5.46 9.41 19.90
C SER A 187 -5.35 8.06 20.63
N ILE A 188 -4.41 7.20 20.22
CA ILE A 188 -4.16 5.92 20.88
C ILE A 188 -3.63 6.14 22.31
N GLN A 189 -2.69 7.07 22.49
CA GLN A 189 -2.15 7.41 23.81
C GLN A 189 -3.23 7.94 24.78
N GLU A 190 -4.15 8.77 24.29
CA GLU A 190 -5.28 9.25 25.07
C GLU A 190 -6.23 8.12 25.47
N LYS A 191 -6.51 7.18 24.55
CA LYS A 191 -7.34 6.00 24.84
C LYS A 191 -6.69 5.09 25.88
N ILE A 192 -5.36 4.93 25.86
CA ILE A 192 -4.62 4.18 26.88
C ILE A 192 -4.77 4.87 28.25
N LYS A 193 -4.49 6.17 28.33
CA LYS A 193 -4.63 6.94 29.58
C LYS A 193 -6.05 6.89 30.14
N TRP A 194 -7.06 6.99 29.28
CA TRP A 194 -8.45 6.86 29.68
C TRP A 194 -8.78 5.47 30.23
N ALA A 195 -8.31 4.41 29.56
CA ALA A 195 -8.51 3.03 30.01
C ALA A 195 -7.80 2.75 31.35
N ASP A 196 -6.58 3.27 31.55
CA ASP A 196 -5.85 3.16 32.81
C ASP A 196 -6.58 3.87 33.95
N ASN A 197 -7.04 5.11 33.73
CA ASN A 197 -7.79 5.85 34.73
C ASN A 197 -9.12 5.16 35.08
N MET A 198 -9.85 4.67 34.07
CA MET A 198 -11.09 3.92 34.29
C MET A 198 -10.83 2.62 35.07
N SER A 199 -9.77 1.89 34.73
CA SER A 199 -9.34 0.68 35.45
C SER A 199 -9.03 0.97 36.92
N GLU A 200 -8.35 2.08 37.21
CA GLU A 200 -8.06 2.48 38.59
C GLU A 200 -9.33 2.92 39.36
N LEU A 201 -10.25 3.64 38.71
CA LEU A 201 -11.55 3.99 39.31
C LEU A 201 -12.39 2.75 39.60
N ASP A 202 -12.47 1.81 38.65
CA ASP A 202 -13.19 0.56 38.82
C ASP A 202 -12.58 -0.30 39.92
N LYS A 203 -11.24 -0.38 40.03
CA LYS A 203 -10.57 -1.07 41.14
C LYS A 203 -10.91 -0.45 42.50
N LYS A 204 -10.95 0.88 42.60
CA LYS A 204 -11.33 1.57 43.84
C LYS A 204 -12.78 1.31 44.19
N HIS A 205 -13.69 1.46 43.24
CA HIS A 205 -15.11 1.20 43.45
C HIS A 205 -15.35 -0.25 43.86
N ARG A 206 -14.68 -1.21 43.22
CA ARG A 206 -14.75 -2.63 43.59
C ARG A 206 -14.30 -2.89 45.03
N LYS A 207 -13.19 -2.29 45.46
CA LYS A 207 -12.72 -2.38 46.86
C LYS A 207 -13.73 -1.79 47.84
N GLU A 208 -14.27 -0.61 47.55
CA GLU A 208 -15.29 0.02 48.42
C GLU A 208 -16.55 -0.84 48.55
N VAL A 209 -16.97 -1.50 47.46
CA VAL A 209 -18.11 -2.43 47.48
C VAL A 209 -17.77 -3.68 48.30
N GLU A 210 -16.58 -4.27 48.12
CA GLU A 210 -16.10 -5.41 48.91
C GLU A 210 -16.05 -5.07 50.41
N ASP A 211 -15.51 -3.90 50.79
CA ASP A 211 -15.44 -3.44 52.18
C ASP A 211 -16.83 -3.25 52.80
N ARG A 212 -17.78 -2.65 52.07
CA ARG A 212 -19.17 -2.50 52.52
C ARG A 212 -19.86 -3.85 52.69
N VAL A 213 -19.61 -4.80 51.81
CA VAL A 213 -20.17 -6.16 51.92
C VAL A 213 -19.62 -6.84 53.19
N GLU A 214 -18.33 -6.71 53.48
CA GLU A 214 -17.74 -7.26 54.70
C GLU A 214 -18.26 -6.58 55.98
N GLU A 215 -18.46 -5.26 55.96
CA GLU A 215 -19.08 -4.53 57.08
C GLU A 215 -20.52 -5.00 57.34
N VAL A 216 -21.33 -5.13 56.27
CA VAL A 216 -22.70 -5.65 56.38
C VAL A 216 -22.69 -7.08 56.92
N LYS A 217 -21.83 -7.98 56.41
CA LYS A 217 -21.69 -9.35 56.92
C LYS A 217 -21.35 -9.37 58.42
N LYS A 218 -20.39 -8.56 58.86
CA LYS A 218 -20.01 -8.46 60.28
C LYS A 218 -21.17 -7.95 61.13
N SER A 219 -21.91 -6.95 60.67
CA SER A 219 -23.08 -6.42 61.39
C SER A 219 -24.22 -7.44 61.50
N ILE A 220 -24.41 -8.29 60.49
CA ILE A 220 -25.39 -9.39 60.51
C ILE A 220 -24.92 -10.48 61.48
N SER A 221 -23.63 -10.86 61.45
CA SER A 221 -23.06 -11.84 62.38
C SER A 221 -23.17 -11.37 63.83
N ALA A 222 -22.85 -10.11 64.11
CA ALA A 222 -22.97 -9.54 65.45
C ALA A 222 -24.43 -9.46 65.94
N LYS A 223 -25.38 -9.18 65.05
CA LYS A 223 -26.82 -9.25 65.38
C LYS A 223 -27.28 -10.69 65.63
N ALA A 224 -26.81 -11.64 64.83
CA ALA A 224 -27.10 -13.07 65.02
C ALA A 224 -26.51 -13.62 66.33
N GLU A 225 -25.34 -13.12 66.78
CA GLU A 225 -24.75 -13.46 68.07
C GLU A 225 -25.50 -12.85 69.27
N VAL A 226 -26.03 -11.63 69.12
CA VAL A 226 -26.88 -11.00 70.16
C VAL A 226 -28.22 -11.73 70.30
N ASP A 227 -28.81 -12.19 69.19
CA ASP A 227 -30.04 -13.00 69.21
C ASP A 227 -29.81 -14.42 69.79
N PHE A 228 -28.56 -14.91 69.82
CA PHE A 228 -28.20 -16.21 70.42
C PHE A 228 -27.99 -16.16 71.94
N CYS A 229 -27.86 -14.97 72.56
CA CYS A 229 -27.65 -14.81 74.00
C CYS A 229 -28.97 -14.69 74.80
N GLY A 230 -30.13 -14.87 74.14
CA GLY A 230 -31.47 -14.79 74.73
C GLY A 230 -32.20 -16.12 74.91
N ILE A 231 -31.64 -17.25 74.49
CA ILE A 231 -32.28 -18.56 74.64
C ILE A 231 -31.23 -19.57 75.14
N GLU A 232 -31.24 -19.78 76.47
CA GLU A 232 -30.58 -20.86 77.17
C GLU A 232 -31.14 -22.23 76.76
N GLU A 233 -30.24 -23.22 76.73
CA GLU A 233 -30.46 -24.66 76.94
C GLU A 233 -31.32 -25.47 75.94
N ILE A 234 -30.69 -26.42 75.24
CA ILE A 234 -30.91 -27.89 75.35
C ILE A 234 -30.21 -28.67 74.21
N TYR A 235 -29.24 -29.51 74.63
CA TYR A 235 -28.79 -30.80 74.08
C TYR A 235 -28.00 -30.94 72.75
N PHE A 236 -26.85 -31.62 72.90
CA PHE A 236 -26.01 -32.28 71.90
C PHE A 236 -26.69 -33.49 71.23
N GLU A 237 -26.47 -33.71 69.93
CA GLU A 237 -25.67 -34.85 69.38
C GLU A 237 -25.52 -34.81 67.84
N PRO A 238 -24.52 -35.51 67.24
CA PRO A 238 -23.81 -35.11 66.03
C PRO A 238 -24.27 -35.84 64.74
N GLY A 239 -24.18 -35.16 63.59
CA GLY A 239 -24.49 -35.78 62.31
C GLY A 239 -23.76 -35.15 61.11
N GLY A 240 -22.73 -35.85 60.64
CA GLY A 240 -22.37 -35.95 59.22
C GLY A 240 -21.81 -34.70 58.52
N VAL A 241 -20.48 -34.64 58.45
CA VAL A 241 -19.74 -33.81 57.49
C VAL A 241 -20.08 -34.27 56.07
N MET A 242 -20.74 -33.42 55.28
CA MET A 242 -20.84 -33.59 53.82
C MET A 242 -19.99 -32.50 53.15
N ASP A 243 -18.85 -32.94 52.65
CA ASP A 243 -17.90 -32.17 51.87
C ASP A 243 -18.45 -32.05 50.43
N TYR A 244 -18.67 -30.83 49.95
CA TYR A 244 -18.97 -30.57 48.54
C TYR A 244 -17.91 -29.61 48.00
N GLU A 245 -16.81 -30.18 47.50
CA GLU A 245 -15.94 -29.52 46.54
C GLU A 245 -16.74 -29.25 45.25
N GLU A 246 -16.97 -27.97 44.95
CA GLU A 246 -17.53 -27.57 43.66
C GLU A 246 -16.40 -27.14 42.71
N ASP A 247 -15.79 -28.13 42.07
CA ASP A 247 -14.92 -27.95 40.90
C ASP A 247 -15.80 -27.69 39.66
N ARG A 248 -15.79 -26.46 39.16
CA ARG A 248 -16.27 -26.13 37.80
C ARG A 248 -15.20 -25.40 37.00
N SER A 249 -14.15 -26.15 36.70
CA SER A 249 -13.28 -25.96 35.54
C SER A 249 -14.08 -25.86 34.23
N ARG A 250 -14.01 -24.71 33.54
CA ARG A 250 -14.57 -24.48 32.18
C ARG A 250 -13.89 -25.36 31.12
N PRO A 251 -14.61 -26.04 30.21
CA PRO A 251 -13.97 -26.67 29.06
C PRO A 251 -13.77 -25.69 27.89
N LYS A 252 -12.55 -25.68 27.36
CA LYS A 252 -12.13 -24.98 26.13
C LYS A 252 -12.82 -25.58 24.91
N ARG A 253 -13.42 -24.71 24.08
CA ARG A 253 -13.94 -25.03 22.73
C ARG A 253 -12.85 -25.68 21.86
N ARG A 254 -13.05 -26.94 21.45
CA ARG A 254 -12.36 -27.54 20.30
C ARG A 254 -13.16 -27.25 19.02
N ARG A 255 -12.49 -26.70 18.01
CA ARG A 255 -13.01 -26.60 16.63
C ARG A 255 -12.82 -27.96 15.93
N HIS A 256 -13.82 -28.40 15.19
CA HIS A 256 -13.73 -29.56 14.29
C HIS A 256 -13.02 -29.17 12.98
N PRO A 257 -12.27 -30.08 12.33
CA PRO A 257 -11.88 -29.93 10.93
C PRO A 257 -13.04 -30.38 10.03
N ARG A 258 -13.29 -29.65 8.94
CA ARG A 258 -14.21 -30.09 7.87
C ARG A 258 -13.40 -30.78 6.76
N PRO A 259 -13.99 -31.79 6.09
CA PRO A 259 -13.42 -32.43 4.90
C PRO A 259 -13.45 -31.51 3.68
#